data_AF-E9DYH1-F1
#
_entry.id   AF-E9DYH1-F1
#
_cell.length_a   1.000
_cell.length_b   1.000
_cell.length_c   1.000
_cell.angle_alpha   90.00
_cell.angle_beta   90.00
_cell.angle_gamma   90.00
#
_symmetry.space_group_name_H-M   'P 1'
#
loop_
_entity.id
_entity.type
_entity.pdbx_description
1 polymer ?
#
loop_
_entity_poly.entity_id
_entity_poly.type
_entity_poly.pdbx_seq_one_letter_code
_entity_poly.pdbx_strand_id
1 'polypeptide(L)'
;MPSRKRSAPDQSTDRRRSGRLSASAQKSSYFEDSDTGSNEDKAPVKKQRRISGKTKSTSKQVEEDQYVQETADEHHEDEEEDDEESEDAPRRVEIIPLQKMRDTGGVEYEDHKIHKNTLLFLKDLKANNKRSWLKSHDDEYRRALKDWQSFVEAATQTIIEVDETVPELPVKDVIFRIYRDIRFSKVKTPYKPHFSAAWSRTGRKGPYACYYIHCEPGSSFIGGGLWHPEAALITKLRRNIDRHPDRWRQTFNEPLLKKVFFPNVKANAGPEAVIKAFVQRNQENALKKRPMGYEVTHRDIELLKLRNYTIGAKIDADMLAKDTAQQKIKEIMRGLSGFVSFLNSIIMPDPAIDGDDSSDDDEEEEEEEEEED
;
A
#
# COMPACT_ATOMS: atom_id res chain seq x y z
N MET A 1 -86.14 -31.25 3.34
CA MET A 1 -87.13 -30.62 2.42
C MET A 1 -86.51 -29.37 1.78
N PRO A 2 -86.96 -28.92 0.59
CA PRO A 2 -85.98 -28.57 -0.46
C PRO A 2 -86.11 -27.17 -1.12
N SER A 3 -85.13 -26.87 -1.98
CA SER A 3 -85.14 -25.88 -3.07
C SER A 3 -85.05 -24.39 -2.65
N ARG A 4 -84.63 -23.44 -3.51
CA ARG A 4 -84.69 -23.39 -4.99
C ARG A 4 -83.55 -22.52 -5.60
N LYS A 5 -83.19 -22.76 -6.88
CA LYS A 5 -82.18 -21.98 -7.64
C LYS A 5 -82.82 -20.94 -8.59
N ARG A 6 -82.12 -19.81 -8.82
CA ARG A 6 -81.92 -19.04 -10.09
C ARG A 6 -80.91 -17.90 -9.78
N SER A 7 -79.72 -17.85 -10.39
CA SER A 7 -79.40 -17.28 -11.73
C SER A 7 -79.51 -15.74 -11.73
N ALA A 8 -78.44 -14.93 -11.50
CA ALA A 8 -77.16 -14.73 -12.24
C ALA A 8 -77.29 -13.71 -13.41
N PRO A 9 -76.22 -13.01 -13.86
CA PRO A 9 -74.79 -13.01 -13.43
C PRO A 9 -74.44 -11.72 -12.61
N ASP A 10 -73.26 -11.08 -12.52
CA ASP A 10 -71.93 -11.22 -13.17
C ASP A 10 -70.74 -10.59 -12.37
N GLN A 11 -69.57 -10.46 -13.02
CA GLN A 11 -68.35 -9.66 -12.76
C GLN A 11 -68.47 -8.45 -11.77
N SER A 12 -67.48 -8.13 -10.90
CA SER A 12 -66.02 -8.18 -11.14
C SER A 12 -65.13 -8.20 -9.85
N THR A 13 -63.83 -8.47 -10.06
CA THR A 13 -62.65 -8.14 -9.20
C THR A 13 -62.46 -8.74 -7.78
N ASP A 14 -61.30 -9.40 -7.63
CA ASP A 14 -60.37 -9.41 -6.49
C ASP A 14 -60.75 -9.95 -5.08
N ARG A 15 -60.20 -11.13 -4.74
CA ARG A 15 -59.16 -11.34 -3.68
C ARG A 15 -59.08 -12.80 -3.22
N ARG A 16 -57.89 -13.43 -3.23
CA ARG A 16 -57.20 -13.98 -2.01
C ARG A 16 -56.03 -14.96 -2.28
N ARG A 17 -54.98 -14.77 -1.47
CA ARG A 17 -54.05 -15.77 -0.87
C ARG A 17 -53.13 -16.66 -1.74
N SER A 18 -51.85 -16.26 -1.74
CA SER A 18 -50.69 -17.02 -1.21
C SER A 18 -50.42 -18.46 -1.69
N GLY A 19 -49.33 -18.62 -2.46
CA GLY A 19 -48.51 -19.84 -2.50
C GLY A 19 -47.03 -19.47 -2.32
N ARG A 20 -46.34 -20.09 -1.35
CA ARG A 20 -44.90 -19.88 -1.09
C ARG A 20 -44.12 -21.17 -1.30
N LEU A 21 -43.53 -21.34 -2.47
CA LEU A 21 -42.38 -22.22 -2.75
C LEU A 21 -41.53 -21.49 -3.79
N SER A 22 -40.35 -20.94 -3.49
CA SER A 22 -39.08 -21.62 -3.16
C SER A 22 -38.48 -22.41 -4.33
N ALA A 23 -37.75 -21.69 -5.20
CA ALA A 23 -36.75 -22.24 -6.09
C ALA A 23 -35.43 -21.46 -5.87
N SER A 24 -34.33 -22.17 -5.64
CA SER A 24 -33.05 -21.59 -5.24
C SER A 24 -32.21 -21.18 -6.45
N ALA A 25 -31.87 -19.90 -6.56
CA ALA A 25 -30.75 -19.42 -7.37
C ALA A 25 -29.59 -19.08 -6.45
N GLN A 26 -28.45 -19.77 -6.58
CA GLN A 26 -27.22 -19.41 -5.88
C GLN A 26 -26.70 -18.08 -6.43
N LYS A 27 -26.85 -17.00 -5.68
CA LYS A 27 -26.13 -15.74 -5.93
C LYS A 27 -24.70 -15.89 -5.38
N SER A 28 -23.71 -15.51 -6.17
CA SER A 28 -22.30 -15.51 -5.75
C SER A 28 -22.07 -14.51 -4.61
N SER A 29 -21.55 -14.99 -3.48
CA SER A 29 -21.27 -14.20 -2.28
C SER A 29 -20.01 -13.33 -2.45
N TYR A 30 -20.12 -12.27 -3.25
CA TYR A 30 -19.07 -11.29 -3.48
C TYR A 30 -19.66 -9.87 -3.45
N PHE A 31 -20.02 -9.40 -2.24
CA PHE A 31 -20.11 -8.00 -1.79
C PHE A 31 -20.82 -7.92 -0.43
N GLU A 32 -20.19 -8.45 0.64
CA GLU A 32 -20.53 -8.09 2.03
C GLU A 32 -19.23 -7.88 2.81
N ASP A 33 -19.06 -6.68 3.36
CA ASP A 33 -18.05 -6.39 4.39
C ASP A 33 -18.57 -6.89 5.74
N SER A 34 -17.75 -7.64 6.47
CA SER A 34 -18.05 -8.06 7.85
C SER A 34 -17.39 -7.12 8.86
N ASP A 35 -17.82 -5.85 8.87
CA ASP A 35 -17.39 -4.86 9.86
C ASP A 35 -18.37 -4.85 11.04
N THR A 36 -17.97 -5.43 12.17
CA THR A 36 -18.78 -5.53 13.39
C THR A 36 -17.95 -5.24 14.64
N GLY A 37 -17.52 -3.99 14.80
CA GLY A 37 -17.06 -3.42 16.06
C GLY A 37 -18.10 -2.45 16.63
N SER A 38 -18.71 -2.78 17.76
CA SER A 38 -19.80 -1.98 18.34
C SER A 38 -19.30 -0.75 19.08
N ASN A 39 -19.94 0.40 18.84
CA ASN A 39 -20.20 1.37 19.91
C ASN A 39 -21.43 2.23 19.58
N GLU A 40 -22.27 2.47 20.59
CA GLU A 40 -23.41 3.40 20.52
C GLU A 40 -22.96 4.79 20.96
N ASP A 41 -23.33 5.87 20.23
CA ASP A 41 -24.23 6.89 20.80
C ASP A 41 -24.73 7.96 19.79
N LYS A 42 -25.85 8.60 20.16
CA LYS A 42 -26.40 9.92 19.73
C LYS A 42 -26.21 10.43 18.28
N ALA A 43 -27.32 10.45 17.54
CA ALA A 43 -27.48 11.20 16.28
C ALA A 43 -28.04 12.64 16.47
N PRO A 44 -27.74 13.58 15.56
CA PRO A 44 -28.50 14.83 15.42
C PRO A 44 -29.22 15.01 14.06
N VAL A 45 -30.55 15.02 14.14
CA VAL A 45 -31.58 15.73 13.33
C VAL A 45 -31.17 16.46 12.02
N LYS A 46 -31.88 16.12 10.93
CA LYS A 46 -31.89 16.84 9.63
C LYS A 46 -32.42 18.28 9.74
N LYS A 47 -31.82 19.24 9.01
CA LYS A 47 -32.48 20.51 8.58
C LYS A 47 -32.22 20.82 7.09
N GLN A 48 -33.06 21.67 6.50
CA GLN A 48 -33.27 21.80 5.05
C GLN A 48 -32.38 22.85 4.37
N ARG A 49 -32.16 22.68 3.06
CA ARG A 49 -31.66 23.71 2.13
C ARG A 49 -32.61 24.92 2.10
N ARG A 50 -32.07 26.13 1.96
CA ARG A 50 -32.74 27.28 1.30
C ARG A 50 -31.77 27.95 0.33
N ILE A 51 -32.29 28.60 -0.70
CA ILE A 51 -31.53 29.26 -1.77
C ILE A 51 -31.99 30.72 -1.88
N SER A 52 -31.04 31.65 -1.86
CA SER A 52 -31.17 33.09 -2.17
C SER A 52 -29.77 33.71 -2.08
N GLY A 53 -29.37 34.71 -2.87
CA GLY A 53 -30.00 35.42 -3.97
C GLY A 53 -29.01 36.43 -4.60
N LYS A 54 -29.26 36.91 -5.82
CA LYS A 54 -28.33 37.79 -6.57
C LYS A 54 -28.20 39.21 -6.00
N THR A 55 -27.01 39.79 -6.13
CA THR A 55 -26.77 41.23 -6.38
C THR A 55 -25.63 41.41 -7.40
N LYS A 56 -25.48 42.60 -8.00
CA LYS A 56 -24.73 42.78 -9.27
C LYS A 56 -24.17 44.22 -9.44
N SER A 57 -22.87 44.35 -9.71
CA SER A 57 -22.18 45.52 -10.29
C SER A 57 -20.80 45.04 -10.83
N THR A 58 -20.29 45.23 -12.05
CA THR A 58 -20.20 46.35 -13.04
C THR A 58 -19.52 47.63 -12.50
N SER A 59 -18.50 48.23 -13.16
CA SER A 59 -17.78 47.85 -14.41
C SER A 59 -16.58 48.78 -14.71
N LYS A 60 -15.51 48.27 -15.36
CA LYS A 60 -14.47 48.91 -16.22
C LYS A 60 -13.31 47.88 -16.42
N GLN A 61 -12.71 47.53 -17.58
CA GLN A 61 -12.34 48.22 -18.84
C GLN A 61 -11.36 49.39 -18.62
N VAL A 62 -10.26 49.61 -19.37
CA VAL A 62 -9.79 49.21 -20.72
C VAL A 62 -8.25 48.93 -20.61
N GLU A 63 -7.43 48.29 -21.47
CA GLU A 63 -7.43 47.65 -22.82
C GLU A 63 -7.41 46.09 -22.66
N GLU A 64 -7.13 45.12 -23.57
CA GLU A 64 -6.74 44.91 -25.00
C GLU A 64 -5.29 45.16 -25.54
N ASP A 65 -4.55 44.08 -25.85
CA ASP A 65 -3.34 44.05 -26.71
C ASP A 65 -3.21 42.68 -27.42
N GLN A 66 -2.90 42.62 -28.72
CA GLN A 66 -2.91 41.38 -29.52
C GLN A 66 -1.56 41.08 -30.18
N TYR A 67 -1.07 39.84 -30.09
CA TYR A 67 -0.14 39.26 -31.07
C TYR A 67 -0.41 37.75 -31.26
N VAL A 68 -0.42 37.32 -32.53
CA VAL A 68 -0.69 35.94 -32.96
C VAL A 68 0.55 35.38 -33.65
N GLN A 69 0.99 34.16 -33.31
CA GLN A 69 1.72 33.33 -34.27
C GLN A 69 1.57 31.80 -34.02
N GLU A 70 0.74 31.19 -34.87
CA GLU A 70 0.96 29.92 -35.59
C GLU A 70 1.47 28.66 -34.86
N THR A 71 0.50 27.78 -34.55
CA THR A 71 0.45 26.35 -34.93
C THR A 71 1.63 25.41 -34.64
N ALA A 72 1.37 24.41 -33.78
CA ALA A 72 1.89 23.05 -33.93
C ALA A 72 0.95 22.02 -33.23
N ASP A 73 -0.37 22.10 -33.47
CA ASP A 73 -1.33 21.11 -32.96
C ASP A 73 -1.23 19.80 -33.76
N GLU A 74 -0.52 18.81 -33.21
CA GLU A 74 -0.77 17.42 -33.55
C GLU A 74 -2.09 17.00 -32.89
N HIS A 75 -3.20 17.19 -33.61
CA HIS A 75 -4.51 16.68 -33.22
C HIS A 75 -4.48 15.15 -33.11
N HIS A 76 -4.21 14.66 -31.91
CA HIS A 76 -4.74 13.37 -31.49
C HIS A 76 -6.24 13.53 -31.29
N GLU A 77 -7.01 13.13 -32.29
CA GLU A 77 -8.46 12.89 -32.19
C GLU A 77 -8.67 11.67 -31.28
N ASP A 78 -8.54 11.86 -29.97
CA ASP A 78 -9.25 11.02 -29.01
C ASP A 78 -10.74 11.33 -29.21
N GLU A 79 -11.43 10.47 -29.97
CA GLU A 79 -12.90 10.48 -30.05
C GLU A 79 -13.45 10.23 -28.63
N GLU A 80 -13.85 11.31 -27.94
CA GLU A 80 -14.71 11.17 -26.76
C GLU A 80 -16.05 10.59 -27.25
N GLU A 81 -16.22 9.27 -27.11
CA GLU A 81 -17.53 8.61 -27.16
C GLU A 81 -18.40 9.24 -26.06
N ASP A 82 -19.13 10.29 -26.43
CA ASP A 82 -20.06 11.02 -25.59
C ASP A 82 -21.27 10.11 -25.30
N ASP A 83 -21.09 9.24 -24.30
CA ASP A 83 -22.08 8.30 -23.78
C ASP A 83 -23.25 9.09 -23.14
N GLU A 84 -24.09 9.71 -23.99
CA GLU A 84 -25.48 10.04 -23.67
C GLU A 84 -26.20 8.69 -23.41
N GLU A 85 -26.06 8.17 -22.19
CA GLU A 85 -26.65 6.90 -21.73
C GLU A 85 -28.17 7.02 -21.69
N SER A 86 -28.79 6.85 -22.87
CA SER A 86 -30.23 6.78 -23.06
C SER A 86 -30.80 5.73 -22.11
N GLU A 87 -31.72 6.14 -21.23
CA GLU A 87 -32.25 5.31 -20.14
C GLU A 87 -33.00 4.04 -20.63
N ASP A 88 -33.27 3.92 -21.94
CA ASP A 88 -33.92 2.78 -22.61
C ASP A 88 -32.93 1.93 -23.45
N ALA A 89 -31.62 2.19 -23.37
CA ALA A 89 -30.60 1.43 -24.08
C ALA A 89 -30.39 0.01 -23.48
N PRO A 90 -30.37 -1.06 -24.31
CA PRO A 90 -30.17 -2.41 -23.80
C PRO A 90 -28.72 -2.60 -23.34
N ARG A 91 -28.54 -2.96 -22.05
CA ARG A 91 -27.23 -3.16 -21.41
C ARG A 91 -26.26 -3.96 -22.28
N ARG A 92 -25.16 -3.33 -22.69
CA ARG A 92 -24.10 -3.91 -23.55
C ARG A 92 -23.33 -5.01 -22.80
N VAL A 93 -23.81 -6.25 -22.89
CA VAL A 93 -23.14 -7.42 -22.29
C VAL A 93 -21.95 -7.86 -23.15
N GLU A 94 -20.78 -7.27 -22.90
CA GLU A 94 -19.54 -7.72 -23.55
C GLU A 94 -19.11 -9.10 -23.03
N ILE A 95 -19.34 -10.12 -23.84
CA ILE A 95 -18.87 -11.50 -23.62
C ILE A 95 -17.40 -11.58 -24.00
N ILE A 96 -16.53 -11.12 -23.09
CA ILE A 96 -15.07 -11.23 -23.26
C ILE A 96 -14.69 -12.72 -23.21
N PRO A 97 -14.03 -13.29 -24.25
CA PRO A 97 -13.61 -14.68 -24.23
C PRO A 97 -12.59 -14.93 -23.11
N LEU A 98 -12.82 -15.97 -22.31
CA LEU A 98 -11.85 -16.45 -21.32
C LEU A 98 -10.63 -17.04 -22.05
N GLN A 99 -9.44 -16.53 -21.76
CA GLN A 99 -8.23 -17.04 -22.36
C GLN A 99 -7.84 -18.36 -21.69
N LYS A 100 -7.47 -19.38 -22.48
CA LYS A 100 -7.01 -20.67 -21.94
C LYS A 100 -5.78 -20.43 -21.05
N MET A 101 -5.80 -20.96 -19.83
CA MET A 101 -4.62 -20.94 -18.97
C MET A 101 -3.43 -21.61 -19.67
N ARG A 102 -2.25 -21.02 -19.48
CA ARG A 102 -0.97 -21.59 -19.88
C ARG A 102 -0.77 -22.95 -19.20
N ASP A 103 -0.24 -23.89 -19.95
CA ASP A 103 0.34 -25.13 -19.43
C ASP A 103 1.35 -24.82 -18.30
N THR A 104 1.49 -25.73 -17.34
CA THR A 104 2.56 -25.65 -16.33
C THR A 104 3.89 -26.17 -16.87
N GLY A 105 3.88 -26.85 -18.02
CA GLY A 105 5.09 -27.34 -18.69
C GLY A 105 5.76 -28.50 -17.96
N GLY A 106 4.98 -29.28 -17.21
CA GLY A 106 5.47 -30.39 -16.37
C GLY A 106 6.12 -29.97 -15.05
N VAL A 107 6.06 -28.68 -14.69
CA VAL A 107 6.48 -28.17 -13.38
C VAL A 107 5.23 -27.99 -12.51
N GLU A 108 5.29 -28.43 -11.26
CA GLU A 108 4.19 -28.23 -10.30
C GLU A 108 4.38 -26.91 -9.50
N TYR A 109 3.34 -26.49 -8.80
CA TYR A 109 3.40 -25.34 -7.89
C TYR A 109 3.90 -25.83 -6.53
N GLU A 110 4.93 -25.18 -5.99
CA GLU A 110 5.63 -25.60 -4.77
C GLU A 110 5.74 -24.41 -3.82
N ASP A 111 5.27 -24.55 -2.58
CA ASP A 111 5.01 -23.40 -1.70
C ASP A 111 6.27 -22.58 -1.31
N HIS A 112 7.49 -23.13 -1.47
CA HIS A 112 8.73 -22.42 -1.17
C HIS A 112 9.28 -21.55 -2.30
N LYS A 113 8.74 -21.59 -3.54
CA LYS A 113 9.27 -20.83 -4.70
C LYS A 113 8.19 -20.34 -5.65
N ILE A 114 8.39 -19.18 -6.27
CA ILE A 114 7.44 -18.60 -7.24
C ILE A 114 7.47 -19.35 -8.56
N HIS A 115 6.31 -19.81 -9.04
CA HIS A 115 6.24 -20.50 -10.32
C HIS A 115 6.46 -19.55 -11.53
N LYS A 116 7.08 -20.06 -12.61
CA LYS A 116 7.42 -19.24 -13.79
C LYS A 116 6.21 -18.59 -14.45
N ASN A 117 5.04 -19.24 -14.42
CA ASN A 117 3.81 -18.67 -14.98
C ASN A 117 3.34 -17.41 -14.23
N THR A 118 3.64 -17.29 -12.93
CA THR A 118 3.39 -16.09 -12.12
C THR A 118 4.25 -14.92 -12.60
N LEU A 119 5.54 -15.15 -12.83
CA LEU A 119 6.45 -14.13 -13.40
C LEU A 119 6.04 -13.74 -14.83
N LEU A 120 5.60 -14.71 -15.65
CA LEU A 120 5.06 -14.44 -16.98
C LEU A 120 3.70 -13.72 -16.94
N PHE A 121 2.84 -13.96 -15.94
CA PHE A 121 1.59 -13.21 -15.76
C PHE A 121 1.87 -11.75 -15.40
N LEU A 122 2.84 -11.49 -14.51
CA LEU A 122 3.24 -10.12 -14.16
C LEU A 122 3.86 -9.36 -15.36
N LYS A 123 4.59 -10.05 -16.25
CA LYS A 123 5.06 -9.46 -17.53
C LYS A 123 3.88 -9.07 -18.43
N ASP A 124 2.93 -9.97 -18.65
CA ASP A 124 1.78 -9.71 -19.52
C ASP A 124 0.86 -8.60 -18.95
N LEU A 125 0.66 -8.56 -17.62
CA LEU A 125 -0.07 -7.49 -16.93
C LEU A 125 0.64 -6.12 -17.01
N LYS A 126 1.97 -6.10 -17.13
CA LYS A 126 2.74 -4.87 -17.36
C LYS A 126 2.50 -4.31 -18.76
N ALA A 127 2.39 -5.18 -19.77
CA ALA A 127 2.07 -4.79 -21.14
C ALA A 127 0.57 -4.46 -21.34
N ASN A 128 -0.33 -5.21 -20.70
CA ASN A 128 -1.78 -5.19 -20.95
C ASN A 128 -2.57 -4.69 -19.73
N ASN A 129 -2.18 -3.55 -19.16
CA ASN A 129 -2.74 -3.03 -17.91
C ASN A 129 -4.15 -2.40 -18.08
N LYS A 130 -5.11 -3.19 -18.56
CA LYS A 130 -6.52 -2.81 -18.81
C LYS A 130 -7.47 -3.70 -18.01
N ARG A 131 -8.61 -3.15 -17.54
CA ARG A 131 -9.60 -3.90 -16.72
C ARG A 131 -10.21 -5.10 -17.45
N SER A 132 -10.53 -4.91 -18.73
CA SER A 132 -11.05 -5.97 -19.62
C SER A 132 -10.05 -7.12 -19.81
N TRP A 133 -8.75 -6.81 -19.93
CA TRP A 133 -7.70 -7.82 -20.05
C TRP A 133 -7.55 -8.68 -18.79
N LEU A 134 -7.53 -8.07 -17.59
CA LEU A 134 -7.46 -8.85 -16.36
C LEU A 134 -8.71 -9.72 -16.19
N LYS A 135 -9.90 -9.23 -16.59
CA LYS A 135 -11.15 -9.99 -16.56
C LYS A 135 -11.15 -11.23 -17.47
N SER A 136 -10.43 -11.22 -18.61
CA SER A 136 -10.26 -12.42 -19.46
C SER A 136 -9.15 -13.37 -18.99
N HIS A 137 -8.33 -12.94 -18.03
CA HIS A 137 -7.20 -13.67 -17.45
C HIS A 137 -7.38 -13.93 -15.94
N ASP A 138 -8.62 -13.91 -15.43
CA ASP A 138 -8.89 -14.01 -13.99
C ASP A 138 -8.42 -15.34 -13.39
N ASP A 139 -8.49 -16.45 -14.14
CA ASP A 139 -7.95 -17.74 -13.71
C ASP A 139 -6.42 -17.74 -13.58
N GLU A 140 -5.71 -17.09 -14.51
CA GLU A 140 -4.25 -16.89 -14.40
C GLU A 140 -3.90 -15.99 -13.22
N TYR A 141 -4.67 -14.92 -13.00
CA TYR A 141 -4.49 -14.04 -11.86
C TYR A 141 -4.72 -14.77 -10.53
N ARG A 142 -5.78 -15.58 -10.41
CA ARG A 142 -6.04 -16.40 -9.22
C ARG A 142 -4.93 -17.43 -8.98
N ARG A 143 -4.43 -18.07 -10.05
CA ARG A 143 -3.31 -19.02 -9.98
C ARG A 143 -2.02 -18.35 -9.52
N ALA A 144 -1.69 -17.20 -10.11
CA ALA A 144 -0.54 -16.37 -9.77
C ALA A 144 -0.64 -15.77 -8.34
N LEU A 145 -1.85 -15.42 -7.90
CA LEU A 145 -2.10 -14.93 -6.54
C LEU A 145 -1.94 -16.05 -5.50
N LYS A 146 -2.44 -17.26 -5.77
CA LYS A 146 -2.27 -18.41 -4.86
C LYS A 146 -0.80 -18.78 -4.71
N ASP A 147 -0.07 -18.87 -5.82
CA ASP A 147 1.39 -19.07 -5.85
C ASP A 147 2.13 -18.04 -4.99
N TRP A 148 1.79 -16.75 -5.14
CA TRP A 148 2.33 -15.69 -4.31
C TRP A 148 1.89 -15.75 -2.82
N GLN A 149 0.71 -16.28 -2.51
CA GLN A 149 0.24 -16.48 -1.13
C GLN A 149 1.03 -17.60 -0.44
N SER A 150 1.09 -18.79 -1.02
CA SER A 150 1.92 -19.92 -0.56
C SER A 150 3.38 -19.49 -0.31
N PHE A 151 3.97 -18.78 -1.28
CA PHE A 151 5.34 -18.27 -1.17
C PHE A 151 5.55 -17.31 0.00
N VAL A 152 4.54 -16.50 0.32
CA VAL A 152 4.57 -15.58 1.47
C VAL A 152 4.36 -16.31 2.79
N GLU A 153 3.60 -17.41 2.84
CA GLU A 153 3.53 -18.28 4.03
C GLU A 153 4.91 -18.87 4.36
N ALA A 154 5.58 -19.47 3.37
CA ALA A 154 6.95 -20.00 3.52
C ALA A 154 7.97 -18.90 3.86
N ALA A 155 7.85 -17.71 3.27
CA ALA A 155 8.70 -16.56 3.58
C ALA A 155 8.43 -15.96 4.97
N THR A 156 7.20 -16.10 5.50
CA THR A 156 6.85 -15.64 6.86
C THR A 156 7.60 -16.45 7.90
N GLN A 157 7.56 -17.79 7.79
CA GLN A 157 8.36 -18.67 8.64
C GLN A 157 9.86 -18.34 8.57
N THR A 158 10.37 -18.12 7.35
CA THR A 158 11.76 -17.72 7.08
C THR A 158 12.15 -16.37 7.74
N ILE A 159 11.20 -15.45 7.95
CA ILE A 159 11.42 -14.14 8.58
C ILE A 159 11.31 -14.24 10.11
N ILE A 160 10.43 -15.09 10.65
CA ILE A 160 10.37 -15.38 12.10
C ILE A 160 11.71 -15.98 12.58
N GLU A 161 12.36 -16.82 11.76
CA GLU A 161 13.73 -17.33 11.99
C GLU A 161 14.88 -16.27 11.86
N VAL A 162 14.54 -15.00 11.66
CA VAL A 162 15.47 -13.87 11.48
C VAL A 162 15.16 -12.72 12.45
N ASP A 163 13.89 -12.54 12.81
CA ASP A 163 13.39 -11.55 13.76
C ASP A 163 12.20 -12.15 14.54
N GLU A 164 12.51 -12.66 15.74
CA GLU A 164 11.53 -13.28 16.64
C GLU A 164 10.44 -12.30 17.12
N THR A 165 10.59 -10.99 16.86
CA THR A 165 9.57 -9.98 17.20
C THR A 165 8.48 -9.85 16.14
N VAL A 166 8.64 -10.48 14.97
CA VAL A 166 7.59 -10.60 13.95
C VAL A 166 6.67 -11.78 14.31
N PRO A 167 5.39 -11.56 14.64
CA PRO A 167 4.47 -12.67 14.90
C PRO A 167 4.02 -13.35 13.59
N GLU A 168 3.58 -14.61 13.70
CA GLU A 168 2.85 -15.25 12.62
C GLU A 168 1.50 -14.55 12.41
N LEU A 169 1.30 -13.97 11.22
CA LEU A 169 0.12 -13.16 10.88
C LEU A 169 -0.58 -13.72 9.64
N PRO A 170 -1.92 -13.59 9.54
CA PRO A 170 -2.65 -13.97 8.34
C PRO A 170 -2.10 -13.25 7.10
N VAL A 171 -1.91 -14.00 6.01
CA VAL A 171 -1.31 -13.54 4.75
C VAL A 171 -1.93 -12.24 4.20
N LYS A 172 -3.25 -12.04 4.40
CA LYS A 172 -3.98 -10.81 4.04
C LYS A 172 -3.43 -9.54 4.71
N ASP A 173 -2.78 -9.66 5.85
CA ASP A 173 -2.23 -8.57 6.66
C ASP A 173 -0.73 -8.36 6.40
N VAL A 174 -0.14 -9.20 5.53
CA VAL A 174 1.25 -9.15 5.06
C VAL A 174 1.32 -8.74 3.57
N ILE A 175 0.43 -9.24 2.72
CA ILE A 175 0.41 -8.99 1.26
C ILE A 175 -0.30 -7.68 0.88
N PHE A 176 0.25 -6.95 -0.10
CA PHE A 176 -0.40 -5.79 -0.70
C PHE A 176 -1.33 -6.17 -1.88
N ARG A 177 -2.51 -5.54 -1.95
CA ARG A 177 -3.42 -5.63 -3.12
C ARG A 177 -2.70 -5.25 -4.42
N ILE A 178 -3.00 -5.99 -5.50
CA ILE A 178 -2.51 -5.72 -6.86
C ILE A 178 -3.08 -4.42 -7.45
N TYR A 179 -4.29 -4.03 -7.04
CA TYR A 179 -4.93 -2.79 -7.47
C TYR A 179 -4.10 -1.55 -7.08
N ARG A 180 -3.92 -0.62 -8.00
CA ARG A 180 -3.33 0.71 -7.78
C ARG A 180 -4.41 1.69 -7.27
N ASP A 181 -4.00 2.79 -6.63
CA ASP A 181 -4.87 3.97 -6.50
C ASP A 181 -4.49 4.95 -7.62
N ILE A 182 -5.44 5.26 -8.49
CA ILE A 182 -5.21 6.08 -9.70
C ILE A 182 -5.71 7.52 -9.55
N ARG A 183 -6.35 7.88 -8.43
CA ARG A 183 -6.94 9.21 -8.22
C ARG A 183 -5.86 10.29 -8.33
N PHE A 184 -4.82 10.16 -7.50
CA PHE A 184 -3.71 11.12 -7.41
C PHE A 184 -2.46 10.69 -8.21
N SER A 185 -2.46 9.49 -8.81
CA SER A 185 -1.35 9.02 -9.64
C SER A 185 -1.31 9.77 -10.97
N LYS A 186 -0.10 10.15 -11.42
CA LYS A 186 0.15 10.61 -12.80
C LYS A 186 -0.04 9.48 -13.81
N VAL A 187 0.32 8.25 -13.43
CA VAL A 187 0.16 7.06 -14.27
C VAL A 187 -1.19 6.41 -13.96
N LYS A 188 -2.15 6.48 -14.89
CA LYS A 188 -3.54 6.02 -14.70
C LYS A 188 -3.75 4.51 -14.90
N THR A 189 -2.72 3.69 -14.70
CA THR A 189 -2.83 2.23 -14.80
C THR A 189 -3.59 1.63 -13.60
N PRO A 190 -4.67 0.84 -13.81
CA PRO A 190 -5.49 0.30 -12.72
C PRO A 190 -4.76 -0.72 -11.83
N TYR A 191 -3.74 -1.41 -12.34
CA TYR A 191 -3.04 -2.47 -11.63
C TYR A 191 -1.54 -2.20 -11.47
N LYS A 192 -0.97 -2.72 -10.38
CA LYS A 192 0.46 -2.88 -10.19
C LYS A 192 0.93 -4.10 -10.98
N PRO A 193 2.00 -4.03 -11.80
CA PRO A 193 2.55 -5.18 -12.50
C PRO A 193 3.46 -6.04 -11.60
N HIS A 194 3.17 -6.09 -10.30
CA HIS A 194 3.99 -6.72 -9.28
C HIS A 194 3.17 -7.22 -8.10
N PHE A 195 3.68 -8.26 -7.45
CA PHE A 195 3.25 -8.63 -6.10
C PHE A 195 4.26 -8.12 -5.06
N SER A 196 3.79 -7.90 -3.83
CA SER A 196 4.67 -7.51 -2.72
C SER A 196 4.05 -7.82 -1.36
N ALA A 197 4.93 -7.95 -0.37
CA ALA A 197 4.61 -8.31 1.00
C ALA A 197 5.48 -7.50 1.98
N ALA A 198 4.93 -7.14 3.14
CA ALA A 198 5.66 -6.50 4.24
C ALA A 198 5.36 -7.17 5.58
N TRP A 199 6.42 -7.35 6.38
CA TRP A 199 6.38 -7.98 7.69
C TRP A 199 6.91 -7.01 8.75
N SER A 200 6.20 -6.88 9.86
CA SER A 200 6.63 -6.19 11.08
C SER A 200 5.86 -6.79 12.27
N ARG A 201 6.09 -6.28 13.48
CA ARG A 201 5.31 -6.64 14.69
C ARG A 201 3.79 -6.52 14.51
N THR A 202 3.32 -5.70 13.55
CA THR A 202 1.90 -5.52 13.22
C THR A 202 1.60 -5.75 11.73
N GLY A 203 2.45 -6.52 11.02
CA GLY A 203 2.30 -6.82 9.60
C GLY A 203 2.62 -5.63 8.70
N ARG A 204 1.86 -5.46 7.60
CA ARG A 204 2.05 -4.37 6.61
C ARG A 204 1.47 -3.01 6.99
N LYS A 205 1.00 -2.86 8.24
CA LYS A 205 0.42 -1.64 8.82
C LYS A 205 1.06 -1.38 10.18
N GLY A 206 0.93 -0.16 10.68
CA GLY A 206 1.39 0.25 12.01
C GLY A 206 2.65 1.13 11.97
N PRO A 207 3.19 1.51 13.14
CA PRO A 207 4.31 2.44 13.26
C PRO A 207 5.69 1.79 13.04
N TYR A 208 5.77 0.46 13.06
CA TYR A 208 7.03 -0.29 13.07
C TYR A 208 7.78 -0.24 11.73
N ALA A 209 9.10 -0.39 11.81
CA ALA A 209 9.93 -0.68 10.65
C ALA A 209 9.61 -2.09 10.12
N CYS A 210 9.52 -2.22 8.79
CA CYS A 210 9.11 -3.46 8.13
C CYS A 210 10.26 -4.10 7.36
N TYR A 211 10.24 -5.42 7.21
CA TYR A 211 10.86 -6.12 6.09
C TYR A 211 9.93 -6.06 4.87
N TYR A 212 10.48 -6.08 3.66
CA TYR A 212 9.71 -5.93 2.42
C TYR A 212 10.29 -6.78 1.27
N ILE A 213 9.42 -7.49 0.54
CA ILE A 213 9.77 -8.18 -0.71
C ILE A 213 8.92 -7.61 -1.84
N HIS A 214 9.58 -7.30 -2.95
CA HIS A 214 8.99 -6.81 -4.18
C HIS A 214 9.26 -7.78 -5.33
N CYS A 215 8.21 -8.34 -5.92
CA CYS A 215 8.27 -9.25 -7.07
C CYS A 215 7.76 -8.54 -8.32
N GLU A 216 8.65 -7.90 -9.07
CA GLU A 216 8.37 -7.31 -10.38
C GLU A 216 9.40 -7.82 -11.41
N PRO A 217 8.98 -8.48 -12.50
CA PRO A 217 9.92 -8.93 -13.53
C PRO A 217 10.78 -7.79 -14.10
N GLY A 218 12.10 -7.88 -13.87
CA GLY A 218 13.09 -6.85 -14.23
C GLY A 218 13.28 -5.70 -13.23
N SER A 219 12.51 -5.68 -12.12
CA SER A 219 12.56 -4.62 -11.08
C SER A 219 12.41 -5.15 -9.65
N SER A 220 12.49 -6.45 -9.40
CA SER A 220 12.40 -7.05 -8.06
C SER A 220 13.48 -6.53 -7.10
N PHE A 221 13.13 -6.43 -5.82
CA PHE A 221 14.05 -6.08 -4.74
C PHE A 221 13.57 -6.62 -3.40
N ILE A 222 14.51 -6.75 -2.46
CA ILE A 222 14.25 -7.03 -1.05
C ILE A 222 14.81 -5.85 -0.24
N GLY A 223 14.11 -5.43 0.81
CA GLY A 223 14.52 -4.30 1.63
C GLY A 223 13.79 -4.22 2.96
N GLY A 224 13.98 -3.12 3.67
CA GLY A 224 13.29 -2.85 4.92
C GLY A 224 13.58 -1.47 5.51
N GLY A 225 13.01 -1.21 6.67
CA GLY A 225 13.06 0.07 7.39
C GLY A 225 11.72 0.81 7.37
N LEU A 226 11.77 2.15 7.41
CA LEU A 226 10.58 3.01 7.51
C LEU A 226 10.34 3.78 6.21
N TRP A 227 9.22 3.47 5.55
CA TRP A 227 8.78 4.13 4.32
C TRP A 227 7.57 5.02 4.62
N HIS A 228 7.71 6.34 4.41
CA HIS A 228 6.72 7.36 4.77
C HIS A 228 6.16 7.24 6.21
N PRO A 229 7.02 7.13 7.25
CA PRO A 229 6.59 7.20 8.65
C PRO A 229 5.90 8.54 8.97
N GLU A 230 5.06 8.53 10.01
CA GLU A 230 4.33 9.72 10.47
C GLU A 230 5.25 10.78 11.09
N ALA A 231 4.78 12.03 11.14
CA ALA A 231 5.58 13.17 11.56
C ALA A 231 6.19 13.00 12.96
N ALA A 232 5.44 12.46 13.92
CA ALA A 232 5.93 12.18 15.28
C ALA A 232 7.10 11.18 15.28
N LEU A 233 7.01 10.11 14.50
CA LEU A 233 8.07 9.09 14.38
C LEU A 233 9.31 9.68 13.70
N ILE A 234 9.14 10.54 12.69
CA ILE A 234 10.24 11.29 12.07
C ILE A 234 10.93 12.21 13.10
N THR A 235 10.18 12.86 13.99
CA THR A 235 10.75 13.69 15.07
C THR A 235 11.54 12.85 16.08
N LYS A 236 11.01 11.69 16.52
CA LYS A 236 11.77 10.74 17.37
C LYS A 236 13.10 10.34 16.73
N LEU A 237 13.09 9.97 15.45
CA LEU A 237 14.30 9.61 14.69
C LEU A 237 15.30 10.76 14.62
N ARG A 238 14.84 12.00 14.37
CA ARG A 238 15.73 13.18 14.36
C ARG A 238 16.34 13.47 15.73
N ARG A 239 15.54 13.43 16.81
CA ARG A 239 16.04 13.57 18.19
C ARG A 239 17.10 12.51 18.52
N ASN A 240 16.93 11.28 18.05
CA ASN A 240 17.90 10.21 18.27
C ASN A 240 19.18 10.32 17.41
N ILE A 241 19.09 10.79 16.17
CA ILE A 241 20.27 11.11 15.33
C ILE A 241 21.15 12.18 16.00
N ASP A 242 20.50 13.16 16.63
CA ASP A 242 21.13 14.32 17.27
C ASP A 242 21.73 13.99 18.64
N ARG A 243 20.96 13.33 19.54
CA ARG A 243 21.43 12.92 20.87
C ARG A 243 22.37 11.70 20.86
N HIS A 244 22.20 10.75 19.93
CA HIS A 244 22.99 9.50 19.90
C HIS A 244 23.60 9.17 18.52
N PRO A 245 24.38 10.10 17.91
CA PRO A 245 24.93 9.97 16.55
C PRO A 245 25.83 8.74 16.34
N ASP A 246 26.38 8.17 17.41
CA ASP A 246 27.22 6.98 17.34
C ASP A 246 26.44 5.66 17.33
N ARG A 247 25.21 5.59 17.88
CA ARG A 247 24.32 4.41 17.71
C ARG A 247 23.99 4.19 16.23
N TRP A 248 23.70 5.27 15.49
CA TRP A 248 23.51 5.24 14.04
C TRP A 248 24.76 4.75 13.30
N ARG A 249 25.94 5.22 13.72
CA ARG A 249 27.22 4.80 13.13
C ARG A 249 27.55 3.34 13.40
N GLN A 250 27.24 2.83 14.59
CA GLN A 250 27.37 1.41 14.92
C GLN A 250 26.48 0.55 14.02
N THR A 251 25.19 0.88 13.89
CA THR A 251 24.24 0.17 13.02
C THR A 251 24.68 0.19 11.55
N PHE A 252 25.13 1.33 11.02
CA PHE A 252 25.65 1.40 9.65
C PHE A 252 27.03 0.74 9.44
N ASN A 253 27.75 0.41 10.52
CA ASN A 253 29.02 -0.31 10.44
C ASN A 253 28.86 -1.85 10.49
N GLU A 254 27.64 -2.34 10.66
CA GLU A 254 27.29 -3.77 10.78
C GLU A 254 27.75 -4.56 9.51
N PRO A 255 28.57 -5.63 9.65
CA PRO A 255 29.24 -6.26 8.50
C PRO A 255 28.32 -6.89 7.45
N LEU A 256 27.20 -7.51 7.85
CA LEU A 256 26.24 -8.14 6.95
C LEU A 256 25.43 -7.09 6.19
N LEU A 257 24.89 -6.08 6.88
CA LEU A 257 24.23 -4.93 6.27
C LEU A 257 25.12 -4.26 5.21
N LYS A 258 26.40 -3.99 5.53
CA LYS A 258 27.35 -3.44 4.55
C LYS A 258 27.55 -4.38 3.36
N LYS A 259 27.80 -5.66 3.59
CA LYS A 259 28.06 -6.67 2.54
C LYS A 259 26.88 -6.87 1.59
N VAL A 260 25.66 -6.96 2.12
CA VAL A 260 24.44 -7.25 1.33
C VAL A 260 23.93 -6.00 0.63
N PHE A 261 23.81 -4.88 1.35
CA PHE A 261 23.11 -3.71 0.85
C PHE A 261 24.02 -2.62 0.31
N PHE A 262 25.30 -2.58 0.70
CA PHE A 262 26.24 -1.53 0.26
C PHE A 262 27.50 -2.10 -0.42
N PRO A 263 27.39 -3.03 -1.39
CA PRO A 263 28.55 -3.69 -2.02
C PRO A 263 29.49 -2.74 -2.78
N ASN A 264 29.02 -1.53 -3.13
CA ASN A 264 29.83 -0.49 -3.75
C ASN A 264 30.69 0.31 -2.74
N VAL A 265 30.47 0.12 -1.43
CA VAL A 265 31.28 0.70 -0.35
C VAL A 265 32.37 -0.31 -0.01
N LYS A 266 33.64 0.15 0.07
CA LYS A 266 34.77 -0.71 0.44
C LYS A 266 34.52 -1.33 1.82
N ALA A 267 34.80 -2.63 2.00
CA ALA A 267 34.56 -3.33 3.27
C ALA A 267 35.20 -2.64 4.50
N ASN A 268 36.41 -2.10 4.31
CA ASN A 268 37.17 -1.39 5.34
C ASN A 268 36.82 0.11 5.45
N ALA A 269 35.78 0.60 4.77
CA ALA A 269 35.32 1.98 4.93
C ALA A 269 34.56 2.13 6.25
N GLY A 270 34.78 3.26 6.93
CA GLY A 270 34.03 3.65 8.13
C GLY A 270 32.56 4.00 7.84
N PRO A 271 31.73 4.14 8.89
CA PRO A 271 30.28 4.30 8.77
C PRO A 271 29.86 5.53 7.95
N GLU A 272 30.65 6.60 7.93
CA GLU A 272 30.36 7.81 7.14
C GLU A 272 30.17 7.52 5.64
N ALA A 273 30.88 6.53 5.10
CA ALA A 273 30.72 6.12 3.69
C ALA A 273 29.39 5.40 3.44
N VAL A 274 28.90 4.66 4.44
CA VAL A 274 27.60 3.96 4.40
C VAL A 274 26.46 4.96 4.62
N ILE A 275 26.60 5.87 5.59
CA ILE A 275 25.67 6.99 5.84
C ILE A 275 25.48 7.82 4.57
N LYS A 276 26.58 8.21 3.90
CA LYS A 276 26.51 8.95 2.64
C LYS A 276 25.76 8.19 1.53
N ALA A 277 25.99 6.88 1.40
CA ALA A 277 25.29 6.04 0.42
C ALA A 277 23.82 5.79 0.80
N PHE A 278 23.49 5.73 2.09
CA PHE A 278 22.13 5.60 2.62
C PHE A 278 21.31 6.87 2.38
N VAL A 279 21.88 8.03 2.69
CA VAL A 279 21.31 9.36 2.39
C VAL A 279 21.04 9.48 0.89
N GLN A 280 22.01 9.15 0.03
CA GLN A 280 21.85 9.22 -1.42
C GLN A 280 20.67 8.38 -1.95
N ARG A 281 20.36 7.24 -1.31
CA ARG A 281 19.22 6.38 -1.67
C ARG A 281 17.86 6.91 -1.20
N ASN A 282 17.83 7.68 -0.10
CA ASN A 282 16.60 8.20 0.51
C ASN A 282 16.32 9.67 0.14
N GLN A 283 17.16 10.29 -0.71
CA GLN A 283 17.10 11.70 -1.09
C GLN A 283 15.81 12.13 -1.84
N GLU A 284 15.09 11.22 -2.51
CA GLU A 284 13.94 11.57 -3.36
C GLU A 284 12.81 12.33 -2.63
N ASN A 285 12.58 12.01 -1.34
CA ASN A 285 11.60 12.68 -0.47
C ASN A 285 12.31 13.42 0.70
N ALA A 286 13.58 13.77 0.57
CA ALA A 286 14.28 14.53 1.60
C ALA A 286 13.84 16.01 1.65
N LEU A 287 14.00 16.65 2.81
CA LEU A 287 13.76 18.08 2.97
C LEU A 287 14.82 18.90 2.21
N LYS A 288 14.37 19.83 1.36
CA LYS A 288 15.25 20.77 0.64
C LYS A 288 15.92 21.80 1.57
N LYS A 289 15.23 22.19 2.65
CA LYS A 289 15.75 23.04 3.74
C LYS A 289 16.09 22.15 4.94
N ARG A 290 16.85 22.67 5.92
CA ARG A 290 17.00 22.01 7.22
C ARG A 290 15.63 21.75 7.88
N PRO A 291 15.46 20.68 8.68
CA PRO A 291 14.37 20.62 9.66
C PRO A 291 14.45 21.78 10.66
N MET A 292 13.31 22.13 11.28
CA MET A 292 13.27 23.08 12.41
C MET A 292 14.05 22.51 13.60
N GLY A 293 14.61 23.39 14.44
CA GLY A 293 15.37 23.02 15.65
C GLY A 293 16.87 22.78 15.44
N TYR A 294 17.33 22.47 14.23
CA TYR A 294 18.72 22.03 13.99
C TYR A 294 19.61 23.11 13.36
N GLU A 295 20.91 23.08 13.63
CA GLU A 295 21.88 23.95 12.97
C GLU A 295 22.05 23.64 11.46
N VAL A 296 22.53 24.62 10.68
CA VAL A 296 22.97 24.39 9.29
C VAL A 296 24.29 23.61 9.26
N THR A 297 25.12 23.83 10.28
CA THR A 297 26.45 23.27 10.52
C THR A 297 26.45 21.86 11.12
N HIS A 298 25.28 21.30 11.45
CA HIS A 298 25.21 20.00 12.12
C HIS A 298 25.83 18.86 11.30
N ARG A 299 26.68 18.03 11.93
CA ARG A 299 27.45 16.94 11.29
C ARG A 299 26.58 16.04 10.41
N ASP A 300 25.41 15.65 10.92
CA ASP A 300 24.49 14.71 10.28
C ASP A 300 23.26 15.40 9.64
N ILE A 301 23.39 16.66 9.24
CA ILE A 301 22.28 17.45 8.67
C ILE A 301 21.60 16.81 7.45
N GLU A 302 22.34 16.09 6.60
CA GLU A 302 21.76 15.37 5.46
C GLU A 302 21.00 14.10 5.87
N LEU A 303 21.33 13.49 7.02
CA LEU A 303 20.58 12.38 7.61
C LEU A 303 19.29 12.93 8.27
N LEU A 304 19.40 14.03 9.02
CA LEU A 304 18.25 14.73 9.62
C LEU A 304 17.22 15.22 8.58
N LYS A 305 17.66 15.62 7.38
CA LYS A 305 16.75 16.02 6.28
C LYS A 305 15.88 14.89 5.75
N LEU A 306 16.20 13.62 6.00
CA LEU A 306 15.43 12.50 5.46
C LEU A 306 13.99 12.46 6.01
N ARG A 307 13.14 11.77 5.24
CA ARG A 307 11.77 11.39 5.62
C ARG A 307 11.52 9.90 5.52
N ASN A 308 12.21 9.22 4.59
CA ASN A 308 12.25 7.78 4.47
C ASN A 308 13.58 7.28 5.03
N TYR A 309 13.54 6.15 5.74
CA TYR A 309 14.70 5.49 6.30
C TYR A 309 14.70 4.03 5.84
N THR A 310 14.84 3.81 4.53
CA THR A 310 14.79 2.48 3.93
C THR A 310 16.14 2.03 3.35
N ILE A 311 16.35 0.72 3.37
CA ILE A 311 17.48 0.03 2.75
C ILE A 311 16.91 -1.03 1.82
N GLY A 312 17.50 -1.22 0.63
CA GLY A 312 17.05 -2.23 -0.32
C GLY A 312 18.13 -2.68 -1.29
N ALA A 313 18.09 -3.96 -1.66
CA ALA A 313 18.95 -4.61 -2.63
C ALA A 313 18.09 -5.13 -3.78
N LYS A 314 18.46 -4.77 -5.02
CA LYS A 314 17.82 -5.32 -6.21
C LYS A 314 18.13 -6.81 -6.33
N ILE A 315 17.14 -7.60 -6.68
CA ILE A 315 17.28 -9.04 -6.95
C ILE A 315 16.73 -9.35 -8.35
N ASP A 316 17.19 -10.45 -8.92
CA ASP A 316 16.55 -11.03 -10.09
C ASP A 316 15.20 -11.66 -9.70
N ALA A 317 14.16 -11.50 -10.52
CA ALA A 317 12.88 -12.17 -10.30
C ALA A 317 13.03 -13.70 -10.42
N ASP A 318 13.90 -14.17 -11.31
CA ASP A 318 14.18 -15.59 -11.50
C ASP A 318 15.01 -16.18 -10.33
N MET A 319 15.42 -15.39 -9.33
CA MET A 319 15.97 -15.92 -8.07
C MET A 319 14.86 -16.39 -7.11
N LEU A 320 13.65 -15.82 -7.17
CA LEU A 320 12.49 -16.24 -6.38
C LEU A 320 11.88 -17.56 -6.91
N ALA A 321 12.17 -17.91 -8.16
CA ALA A 321 11.70 -19.11 -8.86
C ALA A 321 12.68 -20.31 -8.80
N LYS A 322 13.58 -20.32 -7.79
CA LYS A 322 14.60 -21.37 -7.57
C LYS A 322 14.44 -21.91 -6.16
N ASP A 323 14.79 -23.17 -5.95
CA ASP A 323 14.63 -23.85 -4.64
C ASP A 323 15.42 -23.17 -3.52
N THR A 324 16.50 -22.45 -3.87
CA THR A 324 17.28 -21.60 -2.95
C THR A 324 16.59 -20.28 -2.54
N ALA A 325 15.35 -20.02 -2.95
CA ALA A 325 14.68 -18.73 -2.77
C ALA A 325 14.60 -18.32 -1.29
N GLN A 326 14.02 -19.17 -0.43
CA GLN A 326 13.85 -18.88 1.00
C GLN A 326 15.20 -18.71 1.71
N GLN A 327 16.18 -19.59 1.45
CA GLN A 327 17.53 -19.47 2.03
C GLN A 327 18.19 -18.12 1.68
N LYS A 328 18.04 -17.64 0.44
CA LYS A 328 18.58 -16.33 0.03
C LYS A 328 17.77 -15.16 0.58
N ILE A 329 16.46 -15.30 0.77
CA ILE A 329 15.65 -14.33 1.53
C ILE A 329 16.18 -14.24 2.96
N LYS A 330 16.40 -15.37 3.64
CA LYS A 330 16.97 -15.45 4.99
C LYS A 330 18.32 -14.73 5.09
N GLU A 331 19.23 -14.98 4.14
CA GLU A 331 20.53 -14.31 4.06
C GLU A 331 20.43 -12.79 3.87
N ILE A 332 19.48 -12.33 3.04
CA ILE A 332 19.29 -10.89 2.77
C ILE A 332 18.59 -10.18 3.94
N MET A 333 17.55 -10.79 4.53
CA MET A 333 16.83 -10.22 5.68
C MET A 333 17.70 -10.19 6.94
N ARG A 334 18.63 -11.14 7.12
CA ARG A 334 19.65 -11.08 8.20
C ARG A 334 20.58 -9.88 8.10
N GLY A 335 20.77 -9.31 6.91
CA GLY A 335 21.47 -8.03 6.71
C GLY A 335 20.60 -6.80 6.96
N LEU A 336 19.35 -6.97 7.43
CA LEU A 336 18.43 -5.88 7.80
C LEU A 336 18.02 -5.92 9.27
N SER A 337 18.03 -7.08 9.93
CA SER A 337 17.39 -7.20 11.26
C SER A 337 18.01 -6.29 12.32
N GLY A 338 19.34 -6.14 12.34
CA GLY A 338 20.00 -5.15 13.19
C GLY A 338 19.52 -3.70 12.95
N PHE A 339 19.22 -3.33 11.71
CA PHE A 339 18.70 -2.01 11.34
C PHE A 339 17.20 -1.84 11.60
N VAL A 340 16.40 -2.89 11.39
CA VAL A 340 14.96 -2.90 11.67
C VAL A 340 14.71 -2.83 13.18
N SER A 341 15.39 -3.65 13.98
CA SER A 341 15.33 -3.59 15.44
C SER A 341 15.85 -2.26 15.99
N PHE A 342 16.93 -1.71 15.43
CA PHE A 342 17.43 -0.38 15.79
C PHE A 342 16.38 0.72 15.55
N LEU A 343 15.77 0.78 14.35
CA LEU A 343 14.69 1.74 14.07
C LEU A 343 13.49 1.54 15.00
N ASN A 344 13.11 0.29 15.27
CA ASN A 344 12.01 -0.03 16.18
C ASN A 344 12.27 0.51 17.60
N SER A 345 13.48 0.33 18.14
CA SER A 345 13.84 0.84 19.48
C SER A 345 13.70 2.37 19.63
N ILE A 346 13.80 3.14 18.54
CA ILE A 346 13.65 4.60 18.58
C ILE A 346 12.18 5.04 18.50
N ILE A 347 11.38 4.37 17.68
CA ILE A 347 10.01 4.80 17.35
C ILE A 347 8.98 4.24 18.34
N MET A 348 9.20 3.00 18.79
CA MET A 348 8.38 2.20 19.68
C MET A 348 9.31 1.38 20.60
N PRO A 349 10.00 2.03 21.58
CA PRO A 349 10.84 1.33 22.56
C PRO A 349 10.03 0.28 23.33
N ASP A 350 10.71 -0.81 23.72
CA ASP A 350 10.10 -1.88 24.50
C ASP A 350 10.24 -1.56 25.99
N PRO A 351 9.14 -1.38 26.76
CA PRO A 351 9.17 -0.82 28.12
C PRO A 351 9.81 -1.73 29.19
N ALA A 352 10.45 -2.82 28.78
CA ALA A 352 11.18 -3.75 29.63
C ALA A 352 12.69 -3.84 29.28
N ILE A 353 13.17 -3.03 28.31
CA ILE A 353 14.57 -3.07 27.83
C ILE A 353 15.31 -1.75 28.12
N ASP A 354 14.69 -0.61 27.86
CA ASP A 354 15.34 0.72 27.94
C ASP A 354 15.39 1.31 29.38
N GLY A 355 15.42 0.46 30.41
CA GLY A 355 15.31 0.84 31.83
C GLY A 355 16.57 1.39 32.51
N ASP A 356 17.51 1.97 31.75
CA ASP A 356 18.83 2.44 32.23
C ASP A 356 19.31 3.74 31.52
N ASP A 357 18.44 4.42 30.77
CA ASP A 357 18.73 5.68 30.05
C ASP A 357 17.45 6.56 29.94
N SER A 358 16.69 6.65 31.04
CA SER A 358 15.36 7.29 31.10
C SER A 358 15.09 8.03 32.43
N SER A 359 16.11 8.69 32.98
CA SER A 359 15.96 9.79 33.94
C SER A 359 16.30 11.11 33.23
N ASP A 360 15.64 12.19 33.63
CA ASP A 360 15.77 13.57 33.12
C ASP A 360 15.18 13.81 31.70
N ASP A 361 13.92 14.28 31.64
CA ASP A 361 13.36 15.13 30.54
C ASP A 361 11.87 15.54 30.74
N ASP A 362 11.13 15.00 31.73
CA ASP A 362 9.66 15.21 31.92
C ASP A 362 9.27 15.99 33.22
N GLU A 363 10.09 16.94 33.70
CA GLU A 363 9.79 17.79 34.89
C GLU A 363 10.07 19.31 34.69
N GLU A 364 9.70 19.92 33.55
CA GLU A 364 9.71 21.40 33.36
C GLU A 364 8.52 21.92 32.52
N GLU A 365 7.25 21.80 32.99
CA GLU A 365 6.12 22.58 32.39
C GLU A 365 4.86 22.82 33.29
N GLU A 366 4.96 22.78 34.64
CA GLU A 366 3.82 23.07 35.57
C GLU A 366 4.15 23.98 36.79
N GLU A 367 4.92 25.08 36.65
CA GLU A 367 5.08 26.12 37.71
C GLU A 367 5.03 27.59 37.21
N GLU A 368 3.98 28.01 36.49
CA GLU A 368 3.68 29.45 36.24
C GLU A 368 2.16 29.80 36.28
N GLU A 369 1.41 29.43 37.34
CA GLU A 369 0.02 29.91 37.49
C GLU A 369 -0.51 30.07 38.95
N GLU A 370 0.30 30.53 39.93
CA GLU A 370 -0.21 30.80 41.31
C GLU A 370 0.43 31.99 42.10
N GLU A 371 0.67 33.16 41.48
CA GLU A 371 0.88 34.45 42.20
C GLU A 371 0.20 35.67 41.52
N GLU A 372 -1.14 35.82 41.60
CA GLU A 372 -1.83 37.13 41.54
C GLU A 372 -3.33 37.08 41.99
N ASP A 373 -3.61 37.25 43.30
CA ASP A 373 -4.83 37.89 43.88
C ASP A 373 -4.75 38.06 45.42
#